data_AF-A0A1H4PZU4-F1
#
_entry.id   AF-A0A1H4PZU4-F1
#
_cell.length_a   1.000
_cell.length_b   1.000
_cell.length_c   1.000
_cell.angle_alpha   90.00
_cell.angle_beta   90.00
_cell.angle_gamma   90.00
#
_symmetry.space_group_name_H-M   'P 1'
#
loop_
_entity.id
_entity.type
_entity.pdbx_description
1 polymer ?
#
loop_
_entity_poly.entity_id
_entity_poly.type
_entity_poly.pdbx_seq_one_letter_code
_entity_poly.pdbx_strand_id
1 'polypeptide(L)'
;MSSDGAAQESAETYGLGRIEAFSDGVIAVAITLLILDLRVPEPEEGASLANRFGDMWPNYLAYVISFLAIGIMWINHHAALRRLRSADHSVVIVNLILLLCIVTLPFSTSLFATYLTEPQGGHLAAVIYAGSFLVTSSVFLALQYLILWRPATSPPRPDDDPSAAAAASSQRDRRPCLPHRCAARIGEPLPHVGDLHPARALLPASPAAGSPARRRRTTTRGRRRLNRPAVPNRAGRQLRQRQNG
;
A
#
# COMPACT_ATOMS: atom_id res chain seq x y z
N MET A 1 30.17 -21.82 19.62
CA MET A 1 28.72 -21.91 19.38
C MET A 1 28.01 -20.98 20.35
N SER A 2 27.00 -20.22 19.88
CA SER A 2 26.11 -19.34 20.66
C SER A 2 26.50 -17.86 20.90
N SER A 3 26.88 -17.14 19.85
CA SER A 3 26.73 -15.66 19.88
C SER A 3 25.98 -15.09 18.65
N ASP A 4 25.90 -15.85 17.55
CA ASP A 4 25.07 -15.47 16.38
C ASP A 4 23.56 -15.68 16.60
N GLY A 5 23.15 -16.43 17.63
CA GLY A 5 21.74 -16.71 17.93
C GLY A 5 20.93 -15.50 18.43
N ALA A 6 21.59 -14.47 18.97
CA ALA A 6 20.91 -13.27 19.49
C ALA A 6 20.67 -12.20 18.40
N ALA A 7 21.31 -12.32 17.23
CA ALA A 7 21.13 -11.41 16.10
C ALA A 7 20.08 -11.90 15.09
N GLN A 8 19.62 -13.15 15.22
CA GLN A 8 18.61 -13.77 14.36
C GLN A 8 17.19 -13.73 14.96
N GLU A 9 17.08 -13.23 16.20
CA GLU A 9 15.81 -13.00 16.91
C GLU A 9 15.35 -11.54 16.81
N SER A 10 15.85 -10.79 15.83
CA SER A 10 15.05 -9.75 15.16
C SER A 10 14.02 -10.48 14.31
N ALA A 11 13.06 -11.13 14.99
CA ALA A 11 11.87 -11.72 14.39
C ALA A 11 11.39 -10.80 13.28
N GLU A 12 11.35 -11.35 12.07
CA GLU A 12 11.02 -10.69 10.82
C GLU A 12 9.62 -10.07 10.94
N THR A 13 9.55 -8.93 11.62
CA THR A 13 8.33 -8.18 11.84
C THR A 13 8.11 -7.48 10.53
N TYR A 14 7.41 -8.16 9.62
CA TYR A 14 6.91 -7.53 8.41
C TYR A 14 6.27 -6.21 8.82
N GLY A 15 6.77 -5.10 8.26
CA GLY A 15 6.25 -3.79 8.60
C GLY A 15 4.74 -3.79 8.40
N LEU A 16 3.97 -3.68 9.49
CA LEU A 16 2.52 -3.82 9.47
C LEU A 16 1.89 -2.88 8.43
N GLY A 17 2.37 -1.63 8.38
CA GLY A 17 1.91 -0.65 7.40
C GLY A 17 2.17 -1.06 5.94
N ARG A 18 3.19 -1.88 5.66
CA ARG A 18 3.43 -2.41 4.31
C ARG A 18 2.44 -3.51 3.95
N ILE A 19 2.10 -4.38 4.90
CA ILE A 19 1.08 -5.43 4.69
C ILE A 19 -0.29 -4.78 4.50
N GLU A 20 -0.62 -3.81 5.36
CA GLU A 20 -1.86 -3.03 5.29
C GLU A 20 -1.98 -2.33 3.94
N ALA A 21 -0.97 -1.55 3.54
CA ALA A 21 -0.98 -0.84 2.27
C ALA A 21 -1.04 -1.79 1.05
N PHE A 22 -0.38 -2.95 1.12
CA PHE A 22 -0.46 -3.96 0.06
C PHE A 22 -1.87 -4.54 -0.05
N SER A 23 -2.45 -4.97 1.08
CA SER A 23 -3.81 -5.50 1.12
C SER A 23 -4.84 -4.48 0.65
N ASP A 24 -4.73 -3.22 1.12
CA ASP A 24 -5.63 -2.14 0.71
C ASP A 24 -5.54 -1.88 -0.80
N GLY A 25 -4.33 -1.88 -1.37
CA GLY A 25 -4.14 -1.75 -2.81
C GLY A 25 -4.80 -2.88 -3.60
N VAL A 26 -4.63 -4.14 -3.16
CA VAL A 26 -5.21 -5.31 -3.84
C VAL A 26 -6.74 -5.30 -3.76
N ILE A 27 -7.30 -5.00 -2.58
CA ILE A 27 -8.75 -4.95 -2.39
C ILE A 27 -9.36 -3.80 -3.21
N ALA A 28 -8.72 -2.62 -3.22
CA ALA A 28 -9.15 -1.50 -4.04
C ALA A 28 -9.17 -1.85 -5.54
N VAL A 29 -8.12 -2.51 -6.04
CA VAL A 29 -8.09 -2.98 -7.44
C VAL A 29 -9.24 -3.95 -7.70
N ALA A 30 -9.46 -4.96 -6.85
CA ALA A 30 -10.55 -5.92 -7.03
C ALA A 30 -11.93 -5.24 -7.07
N ILE A 31 -12.18 -4.26 -6.20
CA ILE A 31 -13.43 -3.47 -6.21
C ILE A 31 -13.58 -2.71 -7.54
N THR A 32 -12.50 -2.09 -8.02
CA THR A 32 -12.56 -1.34 -9.29
C THR A 32 -12.71 -2.23 -10.51
N LEU A 33 -12.20 -3.47 -10.49
CA LEU A 33 -12.35 -4.39 -11.62
C LEU A 33 -13.80 -4.81 -11.84
N LEU A 34 -14.64 -4.81 -10.80
CA LEU A 34 -16.07 -5.13 -10.94
C LEU A 34 -16.78 -4.26 -11.98
N ILE A 35 -16.38 -3.00 -12.17
CA ILE A 35 -17.06 -2.11 -13.13
C ILE A 35 -16.73 -2.50 -14.58
N LEU A 36 -15.58 -3.13 -14.82
CA LEU A 36 -15.15 -3.52 -16.17
C LEU A 36 -16.00 -4.66 -16.72
N ASP A 37 -16.57 -5.47 -15.84
CA ASP A 37 -17.49 -6.56 -16.21
C ASP A 37 -18.91 -6.06 -16.52
N LEU A 38 -19.20 -4.78 -16.26
CA LEU A 38 -20.51 -4.20 -16.56
C LEU A 38 -20.62 -3.91 -18.06
N ARG A 39 -21.28 -4.82 -18.78
CA ARG A 39 -21.41 -4.72 -20.24
C ARG A 39 -22.27 -3.52 -20.65
N VAL A 40 -21.81 -2.83 -21.68
CA VAL A 40 -22.57 -1.79 -22.37
C VAL A 40 -23.37 -2.46 -23.50
N PRO A 41 -24.69 -2.23 -23.61
CA PRO A 41 -25.50 -2.78 -24.69
C PRO A 41 -25.01 -2.26 -26.05
N GLU A 42 -24.76 -3.16 -27.02
CA GLU A 42 -24.34 -2.78 -28.38
C GLU A 42 -25.48 -2.10 -29.15
N PRO A 43 -25.23 -1.10 -30.02
CA PRO A 43 -26.29 -0.46 -30.78
C PRO A 43 -26.96 -1.46 -31.74
N GLU A 44 -28.27 -1.66 -31.60
CA GLU A 44 -29.10 -2.43 -32.56
C GLU A 44 -30.19 -1.53 -33.13
N GLU A 45 -30.46 -1.66 -34.43
CA GLU A 45 -31.52 -0.91 -35.10
C GLU A 45 -32.91 -1.33 -34.57
N GLY A 46 -33.68 -0.36 -34.06
CA GLY A 46 -35.09 -0.55 -33.69
C GLY A 46 -35.38 -0.77 -32.20
N ALA A 47 -34.38 -0.89 -31.33
CA ALA A 47 -34.58 -1.01 -29.89
C ALA A 47 -34.34 0.33 -29.16
N SER A 48 -35.27 0.73 -28.27
CA SER A 48 -35.05 1.87 -27.38
C SER A 48 -33.94 1.55 -26.38
N LEU A 49 -32.98 2.47 -26.21
CA LEU A 49 -31.90 2.37 -25.23
C LEU A 49 -32.46 2.10 -23.81
N ALA A 50 -33.61 2.69 -23.47
CA ALA A 50 -34.23 2.53 -22.16
C ALA A 50 -34.68 1.08 -21.90
N ASN A 51 -35.22 0.39 -22.90
CA ASN A 51 -35.65 -1.01 -22.74
C ASN A 51 -34.45 -1.94 -22.51
N ARG A 52 -33.34 -1.72 -23.23
CA ARG A 52 -32.12 -2.53 -23.09
C ARG A 52 -31.44 -2.34 -21.73
N PHE A 53 -31.43 -1.11 -21.21
CA PHE A 53 -31.03 -0.86 -19.82
C PHE A 53 -31.93 -1.57 -18.82
N GLY A 54 -33.24 -1.61 -19.10
CA GLY A 54 -34.22 -2.37 -18.34
C GLY A 54 -33.85 -3.86 -18.28
N ASP A 55 -33.56 -4.50 -19.41
CA ASP A 55 -33.27 -5.94 -19.47
C ASP A 55 -31.97 -6.33 -18.73
N MET A 56 -31.01 -5.42 -18.63
CA MET A 56 -29.72 -5.64 -17.96
C MET A 56 -29.75 -5.34 -16.45
N TRP A 57 -30.90 -5.01 -15.87
CA TRP A 57 -31.04 -4.72 -14.45
C TRP A 57 -30.44 -5.76 -13.49
N PRO A 58 -30.48 -7.09 -13.76
CA PRO A 58 -29.90 -8.07 -12.85
C PRO A 58 -28.38 -7.97 -12.77
N ASN A 59 -27.72 -7.56 -13.87
CA ASN A 59 -26.27 -7.36 -13.92
C ASN A 59 -25.86 -6.17 -13.06
N TYR A 60 -26.61 -5.06 -13.12
CA TYR A 60 -26.38 -3.90 -12.27
C TYR A 60 -26.58 -4.26 -10.79
N LEU A 61 -27.61 -5.05 -10.48
CA LEU A 61 -27.86 -5.48 -9.11
C LEU A 61 -26.72 -6.37 -8.58
N ALA A 62 -26.30 -7.39 -9.35
CA ALA A 62 -25.19 -8.27 -8.97
C ALA A 62 -23.90 -7.47 -8.75
N TYR A 63 -23.61 -6.51 -9.63
CA TYR A 63 -22.49 -5.58 -9.48
C TYR A 63 -22.56 -4.80 -8.17
N VAL A 64 -23.69 -4.12 -7.89
CA VAL A 64 -23.84 -3.28 -6.68
C VAL A 64 -23.72 -4.12 -5.42
N ILE A 65 -24.35 -5.30 -5.38
CA ILE A 65 -24.26 -6.20 -4.22
C ILE A 65 -22.81 -6.63 -3.99
N SER A 66 -22.11 -7.06 -5.03
CA SER A 66 -20.70 -7.45 -4.92
C SER A 66 -19.79 -6.28 -4.51
N PHE A 67 -20.00 -5.09 -5.07
CA PHE A 67 -19.25 -3.89 -4.71
C PHE A 67 -19.41 -3.56 -3.22
N LEU A 68 -20.66 -3.54 -2.73
CA LEU A 68 -20.95 -3.27 -1.33
C LEU A 68 -20.39 -4.34 -0.41
N ALA A 69 -20.51 -5.62 -0.78
CA ALA A 69 -19.99 -6.72 0.01
C ALA A 69 -18.47 -6.64 0.18
N ILE A 70 -17.73 -6.42 -0.91
CA ILE A 70 -16.27 -6.29 -0.86
C ILE A 70 -15.87 -5.01 -0.14
N GLY A 71 -16.59 -3.90 -0.34
CA GLY A 71 -16.35 -2.63 0.36
C GLY A 71 -16.55 -2.73 1.89
N ILE A 72 -17.62 -3.40 2.34
CA ILE A 72 -17.83 -3.66 3.77
C ILE A 72 -16.72 -4.55 4.33
N MET A 73 -16.31 -5.57 3.57
CA MET A 73 -15.20 -6.41 3.99
C MET A 73 -13.89 -5.64 4.08
N TRP A 74 -13.62 -4.71 3.16
CA TRP A 74 -12.47 -3.80 3.20
C TRP A 74 -12.48 -2.95 4.48
N ILE A 75 -13.61 -2.32 4.83
CA ILE A 75 -13.73 -1.53 6.07
C ILE A 75 -13.38 -2.40 7.30
N ASN A 76 -13.93 -3.61 7.35
CA ASN A 76 -13.69 -4.53 8.46
C ASN A 76 -12.24 -5.05 8.48
N HIS A 77 -11.64 -5.29 7.33
CA HIS A 77 -10.25 -5.72 7.17
C HIS A 77 -9.28 -4.63 7.63
N HIS A 78 -9.48 -3.39 7.18
CA HIS A 78 -8.70 -2.24 7.61
C HIS A 78 -8.80 -2.03 9.13
N ALA A 79 -10.02 -2.11 9.68
CA ALA A 79 -10.23 -2.04 11.13
C ALA A 79 -9.57 -3.21 11.89
N ALA A 80 -9.47 -4.40 11.30
CA ALA A 80 -8.79 -5.55 11.88
C ALA A 80 -7.27 -5.37 11.89
N LEU A 81 -6.67 -4.96 10.77
CA LEU A 81 -5.23 -4.74 10.66
C LEU A 81 -4.73 -3.61 11.56
N ARG A 82 -5.53 -2.56 11.76
CA ARG A 82 -5.19 -1.49 12.71
C ARG A 82 -5.06 -1.95 14.16
N ARG A 83 -5.70 -3.06 14.54
CA ARG A 83 -5.58 -3.64 15.90
C ARG A 83 -4.27 -4.40 16.10
N LEU A 84 -3.62 -4.84 15.02
CA LEU A 84 -2.34 -5.54 15.10
C LEU A 84 -1.21 -4.56 15.51
N ARG A 85 -0.26 -5.06 16.30
CA ARG A 85 1.02 -4.39 16.59
C ARG A 85 2.19 -5.08 15.86
N SER A 86 2.16 -6.40 15.75
CA SER A 86 3.08 -7.21 14.97
C SER A 86 2.31 -8.16 14.06
N ALA A 87 2.82 -8.37 12.86
CA ALA A 87 2.28 -9.36 11.93
C ALA A 87 3.14 -10.62 12.00
N ASP A 88 2.56 -11.69 12.54
CA ASP A 88 3.19 -13.01 12.55
C ASP A 88 3.04 -13.69 11.19
N HIS A 89 3.91 -14.65 10.92
CA HIS A 89 3.90 -15.42 9.68
C HIS A 89 2.52 -16.03 9.34
N SER A 90 1.81 -16.57 10.33
CA SER A 90 0.46 -17.12 10.13
C SER A 90 -0.56 -16.07 9.69
N VAL A 91 -0.50 -14.86 10.25
CA VAL A 91 -1.40 -13.75 9.88
C VAL A 91 -1.11 -13.32 8.44
N VAL A 92 0.16 -13.24 8.06
CA VAL A 92 0.58 -12.89 6.69
C VAL A 92 0.08 -13.91 5.68
N ILE A 93 0.22 -15.22 5.95
CA ILE A 93 -0.27 -16.28 5.07
C ILE A 93 -1.78 -16.20 4.91
N VAL A 94 -2.53 -16.12 6.02
CA VAL A 94 -3.99 -16.07 5.96
C VAL A 94 -4.47 -14.80 5.24
N ASN A 95 -3.79 -13.67 5.46
CA ASN A 95 -4.05 -12.45 4.69
C ASN A 95 -3.80 -12.65 3.19
N LEU A 96 -2.72 -13.31 2.78
CA LEU A 96 -2.48 -13.61 1.36
C LEU A 96 -3.56 -14.51 0.75
N ILE A 97 -4.02 -15.52 1.49
CA ILE A 97 -5.12 -16.39 1.07
C ILE A 97 -6.41 -15.58 0.93
N LEU A 98 -6.71 -14.69 1.88
CA LEU A 98 -7.85 -13.78 1.80
C LEU A 98 -7.79 -12.92 0.54
N LEU A 99 -6.63 -12.30 0.27
CA LEU A 99 -6.44 -11.48 -0.92
C LEU A 99 -6.63 -12.29 -2.21
N LEU A 100 -6.13 -13.53 -2.25
CA LEU A 100 -6.36 -14.45 -3.37
C LEU A 100 -7.86 -14.72 -3.58
N CYS A 101 -8.62 -14.97 -2.52
CA CYS A 101 -10.07 -15.15 -2.64
C CYS A 101 -10.74 -13.87 -3.18
N ILE A 102 -10.36 -12.69 -2.68
CA ILE A 102 -10.95 -11.41 -3.09
C ILE A 102 -10.77 -11.12 -4.58
N VAL A 103 -9.56 -11.35 -5.11
CA VAL A 103 -9.29 -11.07 -6.53
C VAL A 103 -10.07 -11.97 -7.49
N THR A 104 -10.64 -13.08 -7.02
CA THR A 104 -11.52 -13.95 -7.83
C THR A 104 -12.99 -13.53 -7.83
N LEU A 105 -13.40 -12.63 -6.92
CA LEU A 105 -14.79 -12.19 -6.81
C LEU A 105 -15.34 -11.43 -8.03
N PRO A 106 -14.54 -10.60 -8.74
CA PRO A 106 -15.01 -9.98 -9.99
C PRO A 106 -15.43 -11.00 -11.04
N PHE A 107 -14.58 -12.01 -11.27
CA PHE A 107 -14.89 -13.12 -12.16
C PHE A 107 -16.18 -13.85 -11.75
N SER A 108 -16.31 -14.20 -10.47
CA SER A 108 -17.48 -14.92 -9.96
C SER A 108 -18.77 -14.10 -10.11
N THR A 109 -18.68 -12.77 -9.91
CA THR A 109 -19.80 -11.83 -10.12
C THR A 109 -20.20 -11.73 -11.59
N SER A 110 -19.22 -11.62 -12.49
CA SER A 110 -19.44 -11.56 -13.95
C SER A 110 -20.09 -12.85 -14.46
N LEU A 111 -19.64 -14.01 -13.97
CA LEU A 111 -20.22 -15.30 -14.28
C LEU A 111 -21.67 -15.40 -13.81
N PHE A 112 -21.97 -14.98 -12.58
CA PHE A 112 -23.33 -14.98 -12.06
C PHE A 112 -24.25 -14.06 -12.85
N ALA A 113 -23.84 -12.82 -13.09
CA ALA A 113 -24.59 -11.83 -13.85
C ALA A 113 -24.95 -12.35 -15.25
N THR A 114 -23.97 -12.92 -15.96
CA THR A 114 -24.16 -13.43 -17.33
C THR A 114 -25.15 -14.60 -17.41
N TYR A 115 -25.09 -15.54 -16.46
CA TYR A 115 -25.92 -16.74 -16.48
C TYR A 115 -27.23 -16.61 -15.69
N LEU A 116 -27.51 -15.45 -15.09
CA LEU A 116 -28.72 -15.23 -14.31
C LEU A 116 -29.99 -15.23 -15.16
N THR A 117 -29.88 -14.77 -16.42
CA THR A 117 -30.98 -14.71 -17.38
C THR A 117 -30.99 -15.89 -18.36
N GLU A 118 -29.96 -16.73 -18.35
CA GLU A 118 -29.84 -17.88 -19.25
C GLU A 118 -30.59 -19.11 -18.68
N PRO A 119 -31.44 -19.79 -19.47
CA PRO A 119 -32.18 -20.96 -19.00
C PRO A 119 -31.32 -22.16 -18.57
N GLN A 120 -30.08 -22.25 -19.10
CA GLN A 120 -29.16 -23.35 -18.85
C GLN A 120 -27.89 -22.84 -18.18
N GLY A 121 -27.58 -23.36 -16.98
CA GLY A 121 -26.34 -23.04 -16.26
C GLY A 121 -26.45 -22.01 -15.13
N GLY A 122 -27.60 -21.32 -14.98
CA GLY A 122 -27.80 -20.34 -13.91
C GLY A 122 -27.57 -20.90 -12.48
N HIS A 123 -27.96 -22.15 -12.23
CA HIS A 123 -27.70 -22.80 -10.93
C HIS A 123 -26.21 -22.97 -10.62
N LEU A 124 -25.41 -23.40 -11.60
CA LEU A 124 -23.97 -23.59 -11.42
C LEU A 124 -23.29 -22.24 -11.16
N ALA A 125 -23.65 -21.21 -11.93
CA ALA A 125 -23.14 -19.85 -11.74
C ALA A 125 -23.49 -19.29 -10.35
N ALA A 126 -24.72 -19.51 -9.88
CA ALA A 126 -25.15 -19.12 -8.53
C ALA A 126 -24.36 -19.84 -7.43
N VAL A 127 -24.09 -21.14 -7.60
CA VAL A 127 -23.29 -21.93 -6.64
C VAL A 127 -21.84 -21.43 -6.61
N ILE A 128 -21.24 -21.14 -7.76
CA ILE A 128 -19.88 -20.57 -7.84
C ILE A 128 -19.85 -19.20 -7.14
N TYR A 129 -20.82 -18.34 -7.41
CA TYR A 129 -20.96 -17.03 -6.79
C TYR A 129 -21.07 -17.10 -5.27
N ALA A 130 -22.08 -17.82 -4.77
CA ALA A 130 -22.30 -17.98 -3.35
C ALA A 130 -21.10 -18.70 -2.68
N GLY A 131 -20.52 -19.70 -3.34
CA GLY A 131 -19.34 -20.43 -2.88
C GLY A 131 -18.11 -19.53 -2.74
N SER A 132 -17.83 -18.67 -3.73
CA SER A 132 -16.72 -17.72 -3.66
C SER A 132 -16.88 -16.75 -2.48
N PHE A 133 -18.08 -16.19 -2.28
CA PHE A 133 -18.36 -15.32 -1.14
C PHE A 133 -18.28 -16.07 0.20
N LEU A 134 -18.76 -17.31 0.26
CA LEU A 134 -18.71 -18.14 1.46
C LEU A 134 -17.26 -18.49 1.85
N VAL A 135 -16.45 -18.90 0.89
CA VAL A 135 -15.02 -19.18 1.10
C VAL A 135 -14.29 -17.93 1.56
N THR A 136 -14.49 -16.81 0.87
CA THR A 136 -13.90 -15.51 1.23
C THR A 136 -14.30 -15.11 2.66
N SER A 137 -15.58 -15.22 2.99
CA SER A 137 -16.10 -14.90 4.33
C SER A 137 -15.53 -15.82 5.41
N SER A 138 -15.35 -17.11 5.10
CA SER A 138 -14.77 -18.09 6.02
C SER A 138 -13.29 -17.80 6.29
N VAL A 139 -12.51 -17.47 5.26
CA VAL A 139 -11.11 -17.06 5.40
C VAL A 139 -11.01 -15.74 6.16
N PHE A 140 -11.90 -14.79 5.88
CA PHE A 140 -11.96 -13.51 6.58
C PHE A 140 -12.28 -13.71 8.07
N LEU A 141 -13.23 -14.58 8.39
CA LEU A 141 -13.56 -14.95 9.77
C LEU A 141 -12.38 -15.61 10.47
N ALA A 142 -11.65 -16.51 9.78
CA ALA A 142 -10.44 -17.12 10.32
C ALA A 142 -9.35 -16.07 10.61
N LEU A 143 -9.14 -15.11 9.72
CA LEU A 143 -8.22 -13.98 9.95
C LEU A 143 -8.64 -13.17 11.18
N GLN A 144 -9.92 -12.82 11.29
CA GLN A 144 -10.46 -12.08 12.43
C GLN A 144 -10.31 -12.86 13.74
N TYR A 145 -10.58 -14.16 13.72
CA TYR A 145 -10.36 -15.04 14.85
C TYR A 145 -8.89 -15.02 15.29
N LEU A 146 -7.95 -15.18 14.35
CA LEU A 146 -6.51 -15.14 14.65
C LEU A 146 -6.06 -13.80 15.24
N ILE A 147 -6.72 -12.69 14.90
CA ILE A 147 -6.41 -11.35 15.43
C ILE A 147 -7.06 -11.14 16.80
N LEU A 148 -8.31 -11.54 17.00
CA LEU A 148 -9.07 -11.31 18.23
C LEU A 148 -8.66 -12.23 19.38
N TRP A 149 -8.26 -13.47 19.08
CA TRP A 149 -7.82 -14.45 20.09
C TRP A 149 -6.37 -14.22 20.53
N ARG A 150 -5.71 -13.19 20.01
CA ARG A 150 -4.43 -12.72 20.52
C ARG A 150 -4.68 -12.04 21.86
N PRO A 151 -4.04 -12.48 22.96
CA PRO A 151 -4.13 -11.79 24.23
C PRO A 151 -3.77 -10.31 24.01
N ALA A 152 -4.64 -9.40 24.43
CA ALA A 152 -4.44 -7.97 24.33
C ALA A 152 -3.28 -7.55 25.25
N THR A 153 -2.04 -7.81 24.85
CA THR A 153 -0.84 -7.55 25.65
C THR A 153 -0.36 -6.11 25.53
N SER A 154 -1.25 -5.13 25.30
CA SER A 154 -0.76 -3.83 24.83
C SER A 154 -1.60 -2.59 25.18
N PRO A 155 -0.96 -1.55 25.78
CA PRO A 155 -1.56 -0.24 26.02
C PRO A 155 -1.75 0.56 24.72
N PRO A 156 -2.65 1.57 24.70
CA PRO A 156 -3.09 2.32 23.51
C PRO A 156 -1.96 2.82 22.59
N ARG A 157 -2.23 2.95 21.28
CA ARG A 157 -1.28 3.60 20.35
C ARG A 157 -1.17 5.09 20.72
N PRO A 158 0.00 5.74 20.55
CA PRO A 158 0.15 7.18 20.81
C PRO A 158 -0.82 8.04 19.99
N ASP A 159 -1.23 7.57 18.81
CA ASP A 159 -2.19 8.27 17.94
C ASP A 159 -3.65 8.11 18.41
N ASP A 160 -3.92 7.12 19.26
CA ASP A 160 -5.23 6.93 19.90
C ASP A 160 -5.37 7.81 21.16
N ASP A 161 -4.28 8.42 21.66
CA ASP A 161 -4.28 9.32 22.81
C ASP A 161 -4.36 10.79 22.36
N PRO A 162 -5.52 11.47 22.53
CA PRO A 162 -5.66 12.87 22.15
C PRO A 162 -4.67 13.79 22.87
N SER A 163 -4.11 13.38 24.02
CA SER A 163 -3.12 14.15 24.78
C SER A 163 -1.72 14.14 24.12
N ALA A 164 -1.34 13.04 23.46
CA ALA A 164 -0.06 12.93 22.76
C ALA A 164 -0.06 13.70 21.42
N ALA A 165 -1.19 13.68 20.71
CA ALA A 165 -1.39 14.51 19.51
C ALA A 165 -1.42 16.03 19.85
N ALA A 166 -2.01 16.40 20.98
CA ALA A 166 -1.97 17.77 21.51
C ALA A 166 -0.54 18.19 21.92
N ALA A 167 0.26 17.29 22.50
CA ALA A 167 1.66 17.57 22.83
C ALA A 167 2.54 17.73 21.58
N ALA A 168 2.33 16.91 20.55
CA ALA A 168 3.06 16.98 19.28
C ALA A 168 2.72 18.24 18.46
N SER A 169 1.46 18.68 18.48
CA SER A 169 1.02 19.95 17.85
C SER A 169 1.51 21.18 18.61
N SER A 170 1.46 21.16 19.96
CA SER A 170 2.06 22.19 20.83
C SER A 170 3.56 22.39 20.56
N GLN A 171 4.30 21.31 20.32
CA GLN A 171 5.73 21.40 20.04
C GLN A 171 6.05 21.87 18.61
N ARG A 172 5.11 21.72 17.67
CA ARG A 172 5.22 22.25 16.29
C ARG A 172 4.99 23.76 16.24
N ASP A 173 4.14 24.29 17.12
CA ASP A 173 3.81 25.73 17.22
C ASP A 173 4.93 26.58 17.86
N ARG A 174 5.91 25.94 18.50
CA ARG A 174 7.10 26.64 19.08
C ARG A 174 8.27 26.81 18.12
N ARG A 175 8.14 26.44 16.84
CA ARG A 175 9.15 26.78 15.83
C ARG A 175 8.83 28.18 15.30
N PRO A 176 9.59 29.23 15.64
CA PRO A 176 9.35 30.55 15.09
C PRO A 176 9.46 30.48 13.56
N CYS A 177 8.35 30.74 12.87
CA CYS A 177 8.35 30.99 11.43
C CYS A 177 9.24 32.20 11.17
N LEU A 178 10.49 31.97 10.78
CA LEU A 178 11.37 33.01 10.24
C LEU A 178 10.75 33.51 8.91
N PRO A 179 10.30 34.76 8.81
CA PRO A 179 9.51 35.27 7.68
C PRO A 179 10.35 35.55 6.42
N HIS A 180 11.56 35.03 6.29
CA HIS A 180 12.55 35.54 5.33
C HIS A 180 12.62 34.83 3.95
N ARG A 181 11.66 33.97 3.59
CA ARG A 181 11.74 33.21 2.32
C ARG A 181 10.44 33.15 1.49
N CYS A 182 9.62 34.20 1.51
CA CYS A 182 8.46 34.31 0.61
C CYS A 182 8.50 35.51 -0.37
N ALA A 183 9.57 36.30 -0.42
CA ALA A 183 9.69 37.38 -1.39
C ALA A 183 10.82 37.10 -2.39
N ALA A 184 10.47 36.60 -3.58
CA ALA A 184 11.06 36.97 -4.87
C ALA A 184 10.71 35.92 -5.94
N ARG A 185 9.59 36.11 -6.65
CA ARG A 185 9.51 35.96 -8.12
C ARG A 185 8.13 36.41 -8.63
N ILE A 186 7.87 37.72 -8.62
CA ILE A 186 6.83 38.36 -9.42
C ILE A 186 7.56 39.39 -10.27
N GLY A 187 7.69 39.13 -11.58
CA GLY A 187 8.37 40.05 -12.50
C GLY A 187 9.08 39.41 -13.68
N GLU A 188 8.57 38.32 -14.25
CA GLU A 188 8.97 37.89 -15.60
C GLU A 188 7.88 38.35 -16.59
N PRO A 189 8.21 39.14 -17.63
CA PRO A 189 7.25 39.57 -18.63
C PRO A 189 6.87 38.41 -19.57
N LEU A 190 5.57 38.25 -19.83
CA LEU A 190 5.06 37.31 -20.84
C LEU A 190 5.63 37.65 -22.24
N PRO A 191 6.15 36.68 -23.01
CA PRO A 191 6.36 36.87 -24.43
C PRO A 191 5.04 36.79 -25.20
N HIS A 192 4.86 37.77 -26.08
CA HIS A 192 3.73 37.98 -26.97
C HIS A 192 3.33 36.74 -27.79
N VAL A 193 2.01 36.51 -27.87
CA VAL A 193 1.37 35.64 -28.86
C VAL A 193 1.24 36.44 -30.16
N GLY A 194 1.88 35.97 -31.23
CA GLY A 194 1.76 36.55 -32.56
C GLY A 194 2.67 35.84 -33.55
N ASP A 195 2.18 34.77 -34.16
CA ASP A 195 2.10 34.59 -35.62
C ASP A 195 1.96 33.11 -36.01
N LEU A 196 0.81 32.81 -36.61
CA LEU A 196 0.50 31.58 -37.33
C LEU A 196 0.73 31.83 -38.83
N HIS A 197 1.71 31.17 -39.46
CA HIS A 197 1.57 30.76 -40.87
C HIS A 197 2.52 29.60 -41.24
N PRO A 198 2.15 28.70 -42.18
CA PRO A 198 2.72 27.38 -42.31
C PRO A 198 3.72 27.24 -43.49
N ALA A 199 4.30 26.04 -43.53
CA ALA A 199 4.91 25.38 -44.68
C ALA A 199 6.25 25.92 -45.22
N ARG A 200 7.34 25.16 -44.97
CA ARG A 200 8.10 24.54 -46.07
C ARG A 200 9.04 23.44 -45.59
N ALA A 201 8.88 22.27 -46.20
CA ALA A 201 9.77 21.14 -46.13
C ALA A 201 11.17 21.48 -46.67
N LEU A 202 12.19 20.78 -46.15
CA LEU A 202 13.24 20.08 -46.91
C LEU A 202 14.14 19.29 -45.93
N LEU A 203 14.18 17.98 -46.12
CA LEU A 203 15.15 17.01 -45.56
C LEU A 203 16.55 17.19 -46.25
N PRO A 204 17.53 16.28 -46.08
CA PRO A 204 18.38 16.02 -44.92
C PRO A 204 19.89 16.03 -45.29
N ALA A 205 20.82 16.05 -44.32
CA ALA A 205 22.18 15.50 -44.52
C ALA A 205 22.91 15.24 -43.18
N SER A 206 23.61 14.12 -43.15
CA SER A 206 24.29 13.47 -42.02
C SER A 206 25.80 13.83 -41.99
N PRO A 207 26.74 13.05 -41.42
CA PRO A 207 27.41 13.29 -40.14
C PRO A 207 28.95 13.46 -40.24
N ALA A 208 29.61 13.94 -39.17
CA ALA A 208 31.04 13.66 -38.85
C ALA A 208 31.34 14.22 -37.44
N ALA A 209 31.61 13.37 -36.44
CA ALA A 209 32.91 12.77 -36.11
C ALA A 209 33.89 13.74 -35.43
N GLY A 210 34.30 13.41 -34.20
CA GLY A 210 35.43 14.09 -33.54
C GLY A 210 35.42 14.04 -32.00
N SER A 211 35.60 12.86 -31.41
CA SER A 211 36.28 12.74 -30.10
C SER A 211 37.79 12.71 -30.36
N PRO A 212 38.67 13.16 -29.45
CA PRO A 212 38.90 12.40 -28.22
C PRO A 212 39.39 13.18 -26.97
N ALA A 213 39.16 12.54 -25.82
CA ALA A 213 40.08 12.36 -24.69
C ALA A 213 40.53 13.56 -23.80
N ARG A 214 40.48 13.25 -22.49
CA ARG A 214 41.54 13.46 -21.46
C ARG A 214 41.26 14.50 -20.38
N ARG A 215 40.87 14.04 -19.18
CA ARG A 215 41.77 14.00 -17.99
C ARG A 215 41.10 13.32 -16.78
N ARG A 216 41.71 12.22 -16.34
CA ARG A 216 41.60 11.69 -14.97
C ARG A 216 42.12 12.70 -13.96
N ARG A 217 41.43 12.86 -12.83
CA ARG A 217 42.04 13.31 -11.56
C ARG A 217 41.80 12.26 -10.49
N THR A 218 42.80 11.41 -10.32
CA THR A 218 43.09 10.68 -9.09
C THR A 218 43.62 11.67 -8.06
N THR A 219 43.00 11.76 -6.89
CA THR A 219 43.67 12.31 -5.69
C THR A 219 43.63 11.26 -4.60
N THR A 220 44.74 10.54 -4.52
CA THR A 220 45.17 9.77 -3.35
C THR A 220 45.86 10.75 -2.40
N ARG A 221 45.66 10.58 -1.08
CA ARG A 221 46.68 10.66 0.00
C ARG A 221 46.21 11.46 1.22
N GLY A 222 46.32 10.82 2.41
CA GLY A 222 46.60 11.56 3.64
C GLY A 222 46.01 11.02 4.94
N ARG A 223 46.46 9.85 5.42
CA ARG A 223 46.33 9.44 6.83
C ARG A 223 46.96 10.49 7.77
N ARG A 224 46.26 10.89 8.84
CA ARG A 224 46.89 11.20 10.13
C ARG A 224 46.15 10.51 11.27
N ARG A 225 46.96 9.95 12.16
CA ARG A 225 46.71 9.04 13.27
C ARG A 225 46.57 9.83 14.58
N LEU A 226 45.91 9.17 15.55
CA LEU A 226 46.15 9.18 17.00
C LEU A 226 45.90 10.49 17.78
N ASN A 227 44.85 10.51 18.60
CA ASN A 227 44.98 10.55 20.07
C ASN A 227 43.61 10.47 20.77
N ARG A 228 43.34 9.42 21.56
CA ARG A 228 42.46 9.53 22.74
C ARG A 228 42.90 8.50 23.79
N PRO A 229 43.08 8.91 25.06
CA PRO A 229 43.76 8.12 26.07
C PRO A 229 42.88 7.02 26.68
N ALA A 230 43.58 6.00 27.19
CA ALA A 230 43.05 4.86 27.91
C ALA A 230 42.29 5.27 29.19
N VAL A 231 41.09 4.71 29.37
CA VAL A 231 40.38 4.73 30.65
C VAL A 231 40.78 3.45 31.42
N PRO A 232 41.27 3.54 32.67
CA PRO A 232 41.73 2.38 33.41
C PRO A 232 40.59 1.46 33.85
N ASN A 233 40.88 0.17 33.74
CA ASN A 233 40.08 -0.98 34.11
C ASN A 233 39.74 -1.00 35.63
N ARG A 234 38.46 -1.22 35.95
CA ARG A 234 37.90 -1.23 37.32
C ARG A 234 38.02 -2.62 37.96
N ALA A 235 39.10 -3.34 37.68
CA ALA A 235 39.47 -4.60 38.31
C ALA A 235 40.62 -4.34 39.31
N GLY A 236 40.31 -4.24 40.61
CA GLY A 236 41.35 -4.10 41.63
C GLY A 236 40.90 -3.49 42.98
N ARG A 237 39.74 -2.83 43.05
CA ARG A 237 39.27 -2.22 44.32
C ARG A 237 38.41 -3.11 45.22
N GLN A 238 38.00 -4.30 44.78
CA GLN A 238 37.14 -5.19 45.57
C GLN A 238 37.88 -6.29 46.35
N LEU A 239 39.19 -6.44 46.18
CA LEU A 239 40.00 -7.43 46.93
C LEU A 239 40.62 -6.88 48.23
N ARG A 240 40.40 -5.60 48.56
CA ARG A 240 40.94 -4.97 49.80
C ARG A 240 39.90 -4.76 50.91
N GLN A 241 38.64 -5.16 50.71
CA GLN A 241 37.56 -5.08 51.71
C GLN A 241 37.21 -6.44 52.35
N ARG A 242 37.95 -7.52 52.05
CA ARG A 242 37.70 -8.87 52.58
C ARG A 242 38.74 -9.38 53.60
N GLN A 243 39.65 -8.52 54.08
CA GLN A 243 40.67 -8.88 55.08
C GLN A 243 40.55 -8.13 56.42
N ASN A 244 39.51 -7.30 56.63
CA ASN A 244 39.22 -6.66 57.92
C ASN A 244 37.77 -6.93 58.32
N GLY A 245 37.43 -8.21 58.49
CA GLY A 245 36.17 -8.70 59.04
C GLY A 245 36.38 -10.05 59.70
#